data_AF-A0A8S3FS61-F1
#
_entry.id   AF-A0A8S3FS61-F1
#
_cell.length_a   1.000
_cell.length_b   1.000
_cell.length_c   1.000
_cell.angle_alpha   90.00
_cell.angle_beta   90.00
_cell.angle_gamma   90.00
#
_symmetry.space_group_name_H-M   'P 1'
#
loop_
_entity.id
_entity.type
_entity.pdbx_description
1 polymer ?
#
loop_
_entity_poly.entity_id
_entity_poly.type
_entity_poly.pdbx_seq_one_letter_code
_entity_poly.pdbx_strand_id
1 'polypeptide(L)'
;QKMQLYIIFQILLALMTIVDKSYGISSPVQPFTTYKHSIELQANVADLWWTVDNVEEEIIFELHVKTTGWIALGISPAGGMIGADIGVGWVDQEGRVHFQDRYAFNRSKPIIDNTTSDWFHLQGREQNGWTCIQFKRLLDTCDSMDVRIK
;
A
#
# COMPACT_ATOMS: atom_id res chain seq x y z
N GLN A 1 -8.71 -6.79 19.83
CA GLN A 1 -7.78 -5.91 19.11
C GLN A 1 -6.65 -6.78 18.57
N LYS A 2 -6.63 -7.10 17.27
CA LYS A 2 -5.57 -7.94 16.67
C LYS A 2 -4.52 -7.05 16.00
N MET A 3 -3.28 -7.25 16.45
CA MET A 3 -1.93 -6.84 16.04
C MET A 3 -1.74 -5.81 14.90
N GLN A 4 -0.94 -4.78 15.20
CA GLN A 4 -0.39 -3.74 14.30
C GLN A 4 0.80 -4.30 13.50
N LEU A 5 0.71 -4.37 12.18
CA LEU A 5 1.88 -4.39 11.30
C LEU A 5 1.87 -3.11 10.45
N TYR A 6 2.74 -2.16 10.80
CA TYR A 6 2.98 -0.96 10.01
C TYR A 6 4.13 -1.25 9.06
N ILE A 7 3.82 -1.51 7.79
CA ILE A 7 4.85 -1.58 6.76
C ILE A 7 4.97 -0.19 6.16
N ILE A 8 5.96 0.57 6.63
CA ILE A 8 6.28 1.92 6.16
C ILE A 8 7.58 1.81 5.38
N PHE A 9 7.56 2.10 4.08
CA PHE A 9 8.75 1.98 3.21
C PHE A 9 9.04 3.27 2.44
N GLN A 10 10.32 3.43 2.08
CA GLN A 10 10.75 4.34 1.01
C GLN A 10 10.31 3.77 -0.33
N ILE A 11 9.62 4.57 -1.14
CA ILE A 11 9.68 4.38 -2.59
C ILE A 11 10.92 5.16 -3.05
N LEU A 12 12.08 4.50 -3.09
CA LEU A 12 13.25 5.04 -3.78
C LEU A 12 13.06 4.71 -5.26
N LEU A 13 12.92 5.74 -6.11
CA LEU A 13 12.91 5.60 -7.56
C LEU A 13 14.32 5.17 -8.03
N ALA A 14 14.65 3.88 -7.84
CA ALA A 14 15.91 3.31 -8.29
C ALA A 14 15.78 2.90 -9.76
N LEU A 15 16.63 3.50 -10.59
CA LEU A 15 16.77 3.24 -12.03
C LEU A 15 16.88 1.75 -12.38
N MET A 16 16.35 1.42 -13.55
CA MET A 16 16.32 0.11 -14.21
C MET A 16 17.63 -0.69 -14.11
N THR A 17 17.51 -1.97 -13.74
CA THR A 17 18.17 -3.08 -14.44
C THR A 17 17.35 -4.37 -14.30
N ILE A 18 17.30 -5.11 -15.41
CA ILE A 18 16.56 -6.34 -15.68
C ILE A 18 16.89 -7.47 -14.69
N VAL A 19 15.87 -8.06 -14.06
CA VAL A 19 15.80 -9.51 -13.77
C VAL A 19 14.33 -9.96 -13.80
N ASP A 20 13.90 -10.53 -14.93
CA ASP A 20 12.63 -11.28 -15.07
C ASP A 20 12.71 -12.65 -14.38
N LYS A 21 12.84 -12.65 -13.05
CA LYS A 21 12.83 -13.88 -12.26
C LYS A 21 12.09 -13.61 -10.96
N SER A 22 10.81 -13.99 -10.94
CA SER A 22 9.92 -13.95 -9.78
C SER A 22 10.42 -14.90 -8.68
N TYR A 23 11.45 -14.48 -7.94
CA TYR A 23 11.98 -15.21 -6.78
C TYR A 23 11.49 -14.67 -5.43
N GLY A 24 10.61 -13.66 -5.42
CA GLY A 24 10.24 -12.94 -4.19
C GLY A 24 8.82 -13.14 -3.68
N ILE A 25 7.83 -13.47 -4.51
CA ILE A 25 6.43 -13.45 -4.02
C ILE A 25 6.13 -14.68 -3.18
N SER A 26 5.62 -14.45 -1.97
CA SER A 26 5.31 -15.51 -1.00
C SER A 26 3.81 -15.77 -0.79
N SER A 27 2.97 -14.81 -1.16
CA SER A 27 1.53 -14.90 -1.08
C SER A 27 1.01 -16.01 -2.00
N PRO A 28 0.24 -16.99 -1.48
CA PRO A 28 -0.44 -17.99 -2.30
C PRO A 28 -1.67 -17.41 -3.02
N VAL A 29 -2.09 -16.20 -2.65
CA VAL A 29 -3.23 -15.49 -3.22
C VAL A 29 -2.79 -14.75 -4.48
N GLN A 30 -3.50 -14.97 -5.59
CA GLN A 30 -3.23 -14.31 -6.87
C GLN A 30 -3.60 -12.82 -6.82
N PRO A 31 -2.86 -11.91 -7.46
CA PRO A 31 -3.28 -10.52 -7.53
C PRO A 31 -4.62 -10.35 -8.29
N PHE A 32 -5.37 -9.28 -8.02
CA PHE A 32 -6.65 -8.99 -8.67
C PHE A 32 -6.50 -8.66 -10.15
N THR A 33 -5.35 -8.09 -10.54
CA THR A 33 -5.04 -7.69 -11.93
C THR A 33 -3.57 -7.95 -12.25
N THR A 34 -3.16 -7.66 -13.48
CA THR A 34 -1.75 -7.73 -13.88
C THR A 34 -1.01 -6.44 -13.52
N TYR A 35 0.17 -6.58 -12.94
CA TYR A 35 1.04 -5.46 -12.56
C TYR A 35 2.37 -5.47 -13.31
N LYS A 36 2.95 -4.28 -13.54
CA LYS A 36 4.28 -4.14 -14.15
C LYS A 36 5.40 -4.47 -13.17
N HIS A 37 5.17 -4.26 -11.88
CA HIS A 37 6.19 -4.40 -10.86
C HIS A 37 5.65 -5.16 -9.65
N SER A 38 6.56 -5.85 -8.96
CA SER A 38 6.28 -6.50 -7.70
C SER A 38 7.53 -6.64 -6.84
N ILE A 39 7.34 -6.76 -5.52
CA ILE A 39 8.41 -6.95 -4.54
C ILE A 39 7.89 -7.70 -3.31
N GLU A 40 8.74 -8.55 -2.72
CA GLU A 40 8.54 -9.07 -1.37
C GLU A 40 8.99 -8.01 -0.36
N LEU A 41 8.05 -7.47 0.41
CA LEU A 41 8.38 -6.49 1.46
C LEU A 41 8.93 -7.18 2.70
N GLN A 42 8.40 -8.37 3.01
CA GLN A 42 8.87 -9.19 4.12
C GLN A 42 8.63 -10.67 3.81
N ALA A 43 9.70 -11.47 3.95
CA ALA A 43 9.71 -12.90 3.68
C ALA A 43 8.50 -13.63 4.29
N ASN A 44 7.64 -14.22 3.45
CA ASN A 44 6.44 -14.96 3.86
C ASN A 44 5.39 -14.17 4.66
N VAL A 45 5.46 -12.83 4.65
CA VAL A 45 4.56 -11.97 5.42
C VAL A 45 3.88 -10.93 4.55
N ALA A 46 4.60 -10.28 3.63
CA ALA A 46 4.04 -9.20 2.85
C ALA A 46 4.65 -9.07 1.46
N ASP A 47 3.76 -8.92 0.47
CA ASP A 47 4.09 -8.70 -0.93
C ASP A 47 3.35 -7.47 -1.45
N LEU A 48 4.01 -6.72 -2.33
CA LEU A 48 3.46 -5.53 -2.96
C LEU A 48 3.60 -5.62 -4.47
N TRP A 49 2.52 -5.30 -5.17
CA TRP A 49 2.49 -5.08 -6.61
C TRP A 49 2.10 -3.65 -6.93
N TRP A 50 2.60 -3.12 -8.05
CA TRP A 50 2.17 -1.81 -8.52
C TRP A 50 2.31 -1.61 -10.03
N THR A 51 1.48 -0.70 -10.54
CA THR A 51 1.55 -0.16 -11.89
C THR A 51 1.22 1.32 -11.84
N VAL A 52 1.97 2.12 -12.61
CA VAL A 52 1.66 3.54 -12.84
C VAL A 52 0.81 3.67 -14.10
N ASP A 53 -0.31 4.38 -13.96
CA ASP A 53 -1.12 4.88 -15.06
C ASP A 53 -0.78 6.36 -15.31
N ASN A 54 -0.07 6.63 -16.40
CA ASN A 54 0.34 7.99 -16.75
C ASN A 54 -0.79 8.78 -17.45
N VAL A 55 -1.88 8.12 -17.86
CA VAL A 55 -3.03 8.79 -18.50
C VAL A 55 -3.95 9.36 -17.43
N GLU A 56 -4.27 8.55 -16.43
CA GLU A 56 -5.12 8.95 -15.30
C GLU A 56 -4.32 9.61 -14.15
N GLU A 57 -2.99 9.75 -14.32
CA GLU A 57 -2.05 10.30 -13.34
C GLU A 57 -2.17 9.65 -11.95
N GLU A 58 -2.30 8.32 -11.92
CA GLU A 58 -2.44 7.53 -10.69
C GLU A 58 -1.47 6.34 -10.64
N ILE A 59 -1.22 5.86 -9.42
CA ILE A 59 -0.52 4.61 -9.15
C ILE A 59 -1.49 3.64 -8.49
N ILE A 60 -1.56 2.42 -9.02
CA ILE A 60 -2.37 1.34 -8.46
C ILE A 60 -1.44 0.38 -7.73
N PHE A 61 -1.75 0.14 -6.46
CA PHE A 61 -1.04 -0.79 -5.59
C PHE A 61 -1.93 -1.98 -5.26
N GLU A 62 -1.34 -3.14 -5.05
CA GLU A 62 -1.99 -4.25 -4.35
C GLU A 62 -1.04 -4.79 -3.30
N LEU A 63 -1.52 -4.79 -2.05
CA LEU A 63 -0.76 -5.23 -0.89
C LEU A 63 -1.40 -6.50 -0.34
N HIS A 64 -0.60 -7.56 -0.25
CA HIS A 64 -0.97 -8.79 0.42
C HIS A 64 -0.20 -8.88 1.72
N VAL A 65 -0.89 -9.07 2.84
CA VAL A 65 -0.26 -9.30 4.14
C VAL A 65 -0.88 -10.53 4.78
N LYS A 66 -0.02 -11.39 5.35
CA LYS A 66 -0.42 -12.61 6.05
C LYS A 66 -1.06 -12.30 7.40
N THR A 67 -2.31 -11.84 7.36
CA THR A 67 -3.14 -11.45 8.50
C THR A 67 -4.63 -11.63 8.18
N THR A 68 -5.48 -11.41 9.17
CA THR A 68 -6.95 -11.32 9.06
C THR A 68 -7.42 -10.00 9.69
N GLY A 69 -6.70 -8.94 9.37
CA GLY A 69 -6.77 -7.65 10.07
C GLY A 69 -6.54 -6.52 9.11
N TRP A 70 -6.39 -5.32 9.64
CA TRP A 70 -6.07 -4.17 8.81
C TRP A 70 -4.61 -4.24 8.34
N ILE A 71 -4.39 -3.71 7.15
CA ILE A 71 -3.09 -3.55 6.50
C ILE A 71 -2.91 -2.08 6.14
N ALA A 72 -1.67 -1.65 6.02
CA ALA A 72 -1.33 -0.27 5.70
C ALA A 72 -0.14 -0.22 4.74
N LEU A 73 -0.19 0.72 3.81
CA LEU A 73 0.92 1.10 2.96
C LEU A 73 1.19 2.58 3.16
N GLY A 74 2.42 2.92 3.54
CA GLY A 74 2.84 4.30 3.74
C GLY A 74 3.94 4.71 2.77
N ILE A 75 3.81 5.90 2.19
CA ILE A 75 4.82 6.56 1.37
C ILE A 75 5.40 7.70 2.20
N SER A 76 6.72 7.73 2.35
CA SER A 76 7.40 8.75 3.15
C SER A 76 8.65 9.26 2.46
N PRO A 77 9.03 10.54 2.68
CA PRO A 77 10.24 11.12 2.09
C PRO A 77 11.52 10.41 2.57
N ALA A 78 11.58 10.03 3.85
CA ALA A 78 12.78 9.49 4.50
C ALA A 78 12.66 8.03 4.96
N GLY A 79 11.55 7.35 4.65
CA GLY A 79 11.44 5.91 4.81
C GLY A 79 10.96 5.46 6.17
N GLY A 80 10.71 6.42 7.03
CA GLY A 80 10.21 6.22 8.36
C GLY A 80 8.77 6.69 8.48
N MET A 81 8.22 6.46 9.65
CA MET A 81 6.85 6.83 9.98
C MET A 81 6.58 8.33 9.92
N ILE A 82 7.57 9.17 10.24
CA ILE A 82 7.37 10.62 10.32
C ILE A 82 7.23 11.19 8.91
N GLY A 83 6.14 11.90 8.67
CA GLY A 83 5.79 12.48 7.37
C GLY A 83 5.32 11.45 6.35
N ALA A 84 4.86 10.28 6.82
CA ALA A 84 4.28 9.28 5.94
C ALA A 84 2.81 9.58 5.65
N ASP A 85 2.47 9.55 4.37
CA ASP A 85 1.12 9.50 3.83
C ASP A 85 0.72 8.01 3.67
N ILE A 86 -0.38 7.60 4.29
CA ILE A 86 -0.67 6.19 4.59
C ILE A 86 -2.11 5.83 4.24
N GLY A 87 -2.26 4.94 3.26
CA GLY A 87 -3.50 4.21 3.04
C GLY A 87 -3.65 3.03 4.00
N VAL A 88 -4.75 2.98 4.75
CA VAL A 88 -5.10 1.86 5.66
C VAL A 88 -6.39 1.19 5.22
N GLY A 89 -6.37 -0.13 5.04
CA GLY A 89 -7.56 -0.89 4.67
C GLY A 89 -7.74 -2.16 5.48
N TRP A 90 -8.99 -2.63 5.58
CA TRP A 90 -9.33 -3.94 6.15
C TRP A 90 -10.60 -4.49 5.51
N VAL A 91 -10.84 -5.78 5.74
CA VAL A 91 -12.07 -6.46 5.31
C VAL A 91 -12.83 -6.86 6.56
N ASP A 92 -14.13 -6.55 6.61
CA ASP A 92 -14.98 -6.95 7.73
C ASP A 92 -15.49 -8.39 7.60
N GLN A 93 -16.25 -8.84 8.60
CA GLN A 93 -16.77 -10.21 8.65
C GLN A 93 -17.81 -10.49 7.55
N GLU A 94 -18.42 -9.44 7.00
CA GLU A 94 -19.34 -9.52 5.88
C GLU A 94 -18.61 -9.47 4.52
N GLY A 95 -17.27 -9.39 4.52
CA GLY A 95 -16.45 -9.31 3.32
C GLY A 95 -16.39 -7.92 2.69
N ARG A 96 -16.87 -6.88 3.39
CA ARG A 96 -16.82 -5.50 2.89
C ARG A 96 -15.45 -4.89 3.20
N VAL A 97 -14.94 -4.14 2.23
CA VAL A 97 -13.68 -3.42 2.35
C VAL A 97 -13.95 -2.08 3.01
N HIS A 98 -13.11 -1.73 3.97
CA HIS A 98 -13.07 -0.42 4.61
C HIS A 98 -11.71 0.20 4.37
N PHE A 99 -11.67 1.52 4.24
CA PHE A 99 -10.47 2.26 3.90
C PHE A 99 -10.39 3.61 4.60
N GLN A 100 -9.18 4.03 4.96
CA GLN A 100 -8.89 5.31 5.59
C GLN A 100 -7.57 5.85 5.07
N ASP A 101 -7.62 7.11 4.64
CA ASP A 101 -6.45 7.94 4.41
C ASP A 101 -5.93 8.50 5.75
N ARG A 102 -4.61 8.46 5.95
CA ARG A 102 -3.98 8.78 7.23
C ARG A 102 -2.60 9.40 7.06
N TYR A 103 -2.32 10.39 7.89
CA TYR A 103 -1.01 11.03 7.96
C TYR A 103 -0.31 10.82 9.30
N ALA A 104 1.00 10.58 9.24
CA ALA A 104 1.84 10.31 10.41
C ALA A 104 2.77 11.48 10.75
N PHE A 105 2.32 12.39 11.62
CA PHE A 105 3.10 13.55 12.08
C PHE A 105 4.34 13.20 12.90
N ASN A 106 4.32 12.06 13.59
CA ASN A 106 5.40 11.61 14.46
C ASN A 106 5.38 10.07 14.56
N ARG A 107 6.21 9.50 15.44
CA ARG A 107 6.23 8.05 15.70
C ARG A 107 5.09 7.61 16.63
N SER A 108 3.86 8.00 16.32
CA SER A 108 2.65 7.58 17.03
C SER A 108 1.55 7.25 16.02
N LYS A 109 0.40 6.74 16.51
CA LYS A 109 -0.70 6.32 15.63
C LYS A 109 -1.04 7.42 14.61
N PRO A 110 -0.99 7.12 13.30
CA PRO A 110 -1.32 8.09 12.25
C PRO A 110 -2.76 8.61 12.43
N ILE A 111 -2.97 9.91 12.26
CA ILE A 111 -4.30 10.52 12.34
C ILE A 111 -5.01 10.38 11.00
N ILE A 112 -6.34 10.56 10.98
CA ILE A 112 -7.09 10.58 9.71
C ILE A 112 -6.69 11.85 8.97
N ASP A 113 -6.30 11.69 7.70
CA ASP A 113 -6.16 12.84 6.82
C ASP A 113 -7.55 13.24 6.33
N ASN A 114 -7.93 14.48 6.60
CA ASN A 114 -9.21 15.04 6.17
C ASN A 114 -9.01 16.30 5.31
N THR A 115 -7.75 16.63 5.00
CA THR A 115 -7.37 17.80 4.23
C THR A 115 -7.33 17.48 2.75
N THR A 116 -6.93 16.26 2.40
CA THR A 116 -6.94 15.75 1.03
C THR A 116 -7.52 14.34 0.96
N SER A 117 -7.89 13.90 -0.24
CA SER A 117 -8.49 12.58 -0.49
C SER A 117 -7.75 11.97 -1.66
N ASP A 118 -6.54 11.50 -1.39
CA ASP A 118 -5.63 11.08 -2.45
C ASP A 118 -5.56 9.57 -2.59
N TRP A 119 -5.95 8.86 -1.54
CA TRP A 119 -6.04 7.43 -1.54
C TRP A 119 -7.46 6.91 -1.65
N PHE A 120 -7.61 5.84 -2.43
CA PHE A 120 -8.86 5.12 -2.57
C PHE A 120 -8.60 3.62 -2.54
N HIS A 121 -9.49 2.86 -1.90
CA HIS A 121 -9.54 1.43 -2.15
C HIS A 121 -10.32 1.15 -3.43
N LEU A 122 -9.93 0.10 -4.14
CA LEU A 122 -10.66 -0.41 -5.30
C LEU A 122 -11.42 -1.69 -4.94
N GLN A 123 -10.73 -2.61 -4.27
CA GLN A 123 -11.27 -3.91 -3.85
C GLN A 123 -10.36 -4.56 -2.83
N GLY A 124 -10.85 -5.59 -2.15
CA GLY A 124 -10.12 -6.28 -1.11
C GLY A 124 -10.81 -7.57 -0.70
N ARG A 125 -10.03 -8.50 -0.14
CA ARG A 125 -10.52 -9.79 0.34
C ARG A 125 -9.61 -10.36 1.41
N GLU A 126 -10.18 -11.22 2.25
CA GLU A 126 -9.39 -12.15 3.07
C GLU A 126 -9.48 -13.55 2.49
N GLN A 127 -8.34 -14.17 2.25
CA GLN A 127 -8.27 -15.52 1.70
C GLN A 127 -7.03 -16.24 2.25
N ASN A 128 -7.21 -17.48 2.72
CA ASN A 128 -6.12 -18.33 3.21
C ASN A 128 -5.24 -17.70 4.31
N GLY A 129 -5.82 -16.84 5.16
CA GLY A 129 -5.08 -16.13 6.21
C GLY A 129 -4.25 -14.94 5.72
N TRP A 130 -4.57 -14.43 4.52
CA TRP A 130 -4.03 -13.20 3.97
C TRP A 130 -5.13 -12.18 3.79
N THR A 131 -4.85 -10.93 4.15
CA THR A 131 -5.65 -9.76 3.77
C THR A 131 -4.99 -9.14 2.54
N CYS A 132 -5.75 -9.04 1.46
CA CYS A 132 -5.31 -8.55 0.16
C CYS A 132 -6.15 -7.34 -0.21
N ILE A 133 -5.54 -6.17 -0.41
CA ILE A 133 -6.29 -4.97 -0.79
C ILE A 133 -5.58 -4.25 -1.93
N GLN A 134 -6.37 -3.87 -2.92
CA GLN A 134 -5.96 -3.02 -4.02
C GLN A 134 -6.32 -1.57 -3.68
N PHE A 135 -5.31 -0.71 -3.73
CA PHE A 135 -5.42 0.72 -3.52
C PHE A 135 -5.07 1.46 -4.80
N LYS A 136 -5.55 2.69 -4.91
CA LYS A 136 -5.02 3.66 -5.86
C LYS A 136 -4.70 4.96 -5.17
N ARG A 137 -3.70 5.67 -5.69
CA ARG A 137 -3.29 6.99 -5.22
C ARG A 137 -2.96 7.89 -6.40
N LEU A 138 -3.35 9.17 -6.33
CA LEU A 138 -2.91 10.16 -7.32
C LEU A 138 -1.37 10.34 -7.26
N LEU A 139 -0.75 10.57 -8.42
CA LEU A 139 0.69 10.83 -8.54
C LEU A 139 1.06 12.21 -7.99
N ASP A 140 0.17 13.18 -8.20
CA ASP A 140 0.27 14.54 -7.68
C ASP A 140 -1.02 14.89 -6.94
N THR A 141 -0.91 15.00 -5.63
CA THR A 141 -2.04 15.29 -4.75
C THR A 141 -2.29 16.79 -4.60
N CYS A 142 -1.39 17.62 -5.18
CA CYS A 142 -1.33 19.07 -4.94
C CYS A 142 -1.27 19.45 -3.45
N ASP A 143 -0.96 18.50 -2.56
CA ASP A 143 -0.75 18.74 -1.14
C ASP A 143 0.74 18.97 -0.85
N SER A 144 1.01 20.06 -0.14
CA SER A 144 2.34 20.36 0.39
C SER A 144 2.86 19.34 1.42
N MET A 145 1.96 18.56 2.03
CA MET A 145 2.28 17.56 3.05
C MET A 145 2.58 16.19 2.46
N ASP A 146 2.29 15.98 1.18
CA ASP A 146 2.41 14.71 0.50
C ASP A 146 3.66 14.56 -0.36
N VAL A 147 4.02 13.29 -0.57
CA VAL A 147 5.07 12.93 -1.53
C VAL A 147 4.48 12.88 -2.92
N ARG A 148 4.94 13.79 -3.79
CA ARG A 148 4.72 13.71 -5.23
C ARG A 148 5.51 12.53 -5.81
N ILE A 149 4.85 11.70 -6.61
CA ILE A 149 5.46 10.56 -7.29
C ILE A 149 5.63 10.94 -8.76
N LYS A 150 6.85 11.30 -9.18
CA LYS A 150 7.22 11.63 -10.57
C LYS A 150 8.48 10.89 -11.00
#